data_AF-A0A8R1I643-F1
#
_entry.id   AF-A0A8R1I643-F1
#
_cell.length_a   1.000
_cell.length_b   1.000
_cell.length_c   1.000
_cell.angle_alpha   90.00
_cell.angle_beta   90.00
_cell.angle_gamma   90.00
#
_symmetry.space_group_name_H-M   'P 1'
#
loop_
_entity.id
_entity.type
_entity.pdbx_description
1 polymer ?
#
loop_
_entity_poly.entity_id
_entity_poly.type
_entity_poly.pdbx_seq_one_letter_code
_entity_poly.pdbx_strand_id
1 'polypeptide(L)'
;MQNSLFDWSELSAFYTEYTVCSSLVSCATKNNFLFIFSFSVSVQTPQGNIKCRTYQYSDLGADPKPPSPHYKLVIVEGAKEHKLPAEYIEQLEKIKDNGFTGSVGVNIPLLEKLNKSPEL
;
A
#
# COMPACT_ATOMS: atom_id res chain seq x y z
N MET A 1 34.36 -1.13 14.54
CA MET A 1 33.79 -0.02 15.33
C MET A 1 33.77 1.22 14.47
N GLN A 2 32.59 1.64 13.99
CA GLN A 2 32.06 3.01 14.07
C GLN A 2 30.81 3.14 13.19
N ASN A 3 29.73 3.57 13.83
CA ASN A 3 28.49 4.03 13.23
C ASN A 3 28.68 5.40 12.59
N SER A 4 27.99 5.66 11.48
CA SER A 4 27.41 6.96 11.14
C SER A 4 26.22 6.70 10.22
N LEU A 5 25.00 6.77 10.77
CA LEU A 5 24.06 7.87 10.52
C LEU A 5 23.73 8.00 9.03
N PHE A 6 22.73 7.22 8.60
CA PHE A 6 22.04 7.47 7.34
C PHE A 6 21.10 8.64 7.59
N ASP A 7 21.43 9.79 6.99
CA ASP A 7 20.70 11.05 7.06
C ASP A 7 19.47 10.98 6.14
N TRP A 8 18.28 11.10 6.73
CA TRP A 8 17.00 10.96 6.05
C TRP A 8 16.50 12.25 5.38
N SER A 9 17.34 13.28 5.29
CA SER A 9 17.00 14.57 4.67
C SER A 9 17.17 14.60 3.14
N GLU A 10 17.77 13.58 2.52
CA GLU A 10 18.12 13.61 1.08
C GLU A 10 17.05 13.06 0.12
N LEU A 11 15.95 12.48 0.62
CA LEU A 11 14.89 11.93 -0.27
C LEU A 11 13.94 12.99 -0.85
N SER A 12 14.12 14.28 -0.57
CA SER A 12 13.28 15.35 -1.11
C SER A 12 13.65 15.80 -2.53
N ALA A 13 14.67 15.21 -3.16
CA ALA A 13 15.27 15.84 -4.34
C ALA A 13 15.76 14.85 -5.40
N PHE A 14 14.88 14.08 -6.07
CA PHE A 14 15.22 13.58 -7.41
C PHE A 14 14.01 13.63 -8.37
N TYR A 15 13.79 14.85 -8.88
CA TYR A 15 13.11 15.15 -10.13
C TYR A 15 14.18 15.38 -11.21
N THR A 16 14.27 14.55 -12.24
CA THR A 16 14.91 14.74 -13.58
C THR A 16 14.90 13.37 -14.28
N GLU A 17 14.53 13.11 -15.55
CA GLU A 17 14.02 13.84 -16.71
C GLU A 17 13.42 12.81 -17.72
N TYR A 18 12.41 13.24 -18.48
CA TYR A 18 11.85 12.79 -19.76
C TYR A 18 12.10 11.37 -20.34
N THR A 19 11.01 10.67 -20.70
CA THR A 19 10.53 10.49 -22.11
C THR A 19 9.45 9.40 -22.19
N VAL A 20 8.22 9.84 -22.46
CA VAL A 20 7.13 9.27 -23.29
C VAL A 20 7.06 7.74 -23.50
N CYS A 21 6.01 7.07 -23.02
CA CYS A 21 4.99 6.44 -23.88
C CYS A 21 3.78 5.85 -23.12
N SER A 22 2.61 6.42 -23.45
CA SER A 22 1.21 5.99 -23.30
C SER A 22 0.91 4.56 -22.82
N SER A 23 0.12 4.43 -21.75
CA SER A 23 -1.28 3.94 -21.80
C SER A 23 -1.89 3.81 -20.39
N LEU A 24 -2.82 4.69 -20.05
CA LEU A 24 -3.54 4.75 -18.77
C LEU A 24 -4.73 3.76 -18.76
N VAL A 25 -4.88 2.99 -17.69
CA VAL A 25 -6.12 2.29 -17.34
C VAL A 25 -6.82 3.11 -16.25
N SER A 26 -8.03 3.59 -16.54
CA SER A 26 -8.79 4.48 -15.68
C SER A 26 -9.99 3.75 -15.04
N CYS A 27 -10.07 3.74 -13.72
CA CYS A 27 -11.30 3.47 -12.96
C CYS A 27 -11.80 4.78 -12.35
N ALA A 28 -12.97 5.24 -12.80
CA ALA A 28 -13.54 6.53 -12.40
C ALA A 28 -14.30 6.44 -11.07
N THR A 29 -14.03 7.36 -10.15
CA THR A 29 -14.98 7.78 -9.11
C THR A 29 -15.11 9.30 -9.15
N LYS A 30 -16.34 9.79 -8.99
CA LYS A 30 -16.78 11.16 -9.29
C LYS A 30 -15.82 12.25 -8.77
N ASN A 31 -15.38 13.13 -9.68
CA ASN A 31 -14.59 14.35 -9.47
C ASN A 31 -13.14 14.20 -8.93
N ASN A 32 -12.53 13.04 -9.06
CA ASN A 32 -11.08 12.89 -9.11
C ASN A 32 -10.78 11.58 -9.82
N PHE A 33 -10.13 11.64 -10.99
CA PHE A 33 -9.63 10.44 -11.63
C PHE A 33 -8.54 9.86 -10.72
N LEU A 34 -8.86 8.79 -9.99
CA LEU A 34 -7.84 7.94 -9.36
C LEU A 34 -7.09 7.23 -10.49
N PHE A 35 -6.02 7.82 -11.03
CA PHE A 35 -5.17 7.08 -11.94
C PHE A 35 -4.29 6.14 -11.10
N ILE A 36 -4.31 4.85 -11.44
CA ILE A 36 -3.36 3.88 -10.92
C ILE A 36 -2.40 3.59 -12.06
N PHE A 37 -1.12 3.84 -11.83
CA PHE A 37 -0.08 3.59 -12.81
C PHE A 37 0.48 2.18 -12.65
N SER A 38 0.48 1.43 -13.75
CA SER A 38 1.14 0.12 -13.85
C SER A 38 2.58 0.31 -14.29
N PHE A 39 3.53 -0.27 -13.57
CA PHE A 39 4.94 -0.28 -13.97
C PHE A 39 5.66 -1.56 -13.55
N SER A 40 6.84 -1.77 -14.11
CA SER A 40 7.67 -2.94 -13.83
C SER A 40 8.79 -2.58 -12.86
N VAL A 41 8.95 -3.36 -11.80
CA VAL A 41 10.00 -3.23 -10.79
C VAL A 41 10.88 -4.47 -10.77
N SER A 42 12.15 -4.30 -10.44
CA SER A 42 13.06 -5.41 -10.16
C SER A 42 13.12 -5.64 -8.66
N VAL A 43 12.61 -6.77 -8.19
CA VAL A 43 12.59 -7.15 -6.77
C VAL A 43 13.75 -8.12 -6.50
N GLN A 44 14.54 -7.83 -5.48
CA GLN A 44 15.60 -8.71 -5.03
C GLN A 44 15.05 -9.78 -4.09
N THR A 45 15.30 -11.04 -4.42
CA THR A 45 14.94 -12.20 -3.59
C THR A 45 16.19 -13.02 -3.26
N PRO A 46 16.14 -13.93 -2.27
CA PRO A 46 17.25 -14.85 -2.01
C PRO A 46 17.65 -15.70 -3.24
N GLN A 47 16.73 -15.91 -4.17
CA GLN A 47 16.91 -16.69 -5.40
C GLN A 47 17.40 -15.85 -6.59
N GLY A 48 17.53 -14.52 -6.41
CA GLY A 48 17.97 -13.58 -7.45
C GLY A 48 16.96 -12.46 -7.71
N ASN A 49 17.22 -11.67 -8.76
CA ASN A 49 16.37 -10.55 -9.13
C ASN A 49 15.23 -11.02 -10.04
N ILE A 50 14.00 -10.66 -9.67
CA ILE A 50 12.78 -10.95 -10.45
C ILE A 50 12.15 -9.64 -10.94
N LYS A 51 11.70 -9.61 -12.20
CA LYS A 51 10.92 -8.48 -12.73
C LYS A 51 9.44 -8.72 -12.45
N CYS A 52 8.82 -7.80 -11.72
CA CYS A 52 7.42 -7.87 -11.32
C CYS A 52 6.65 -6.67 -11.86
N ARG A 53 5.39 -6.89 -12.23
CA ARG A 53 4.44 -5.80 -12.50
C ARG A 53 3.84 -5.36 -11.17
N THR A 54 3.82 -4.06 -10.94
CA THR A 54 3.21 -3.46 -9.75
C THR A 54 2.35 -2.27 -10.13
N TYR A 55 1.56 -1.80 -9.16
CA TYR A 55 0.60 -0.73 -9.31
C TYR A 55 0.81 0.29 -8.20
N GLN A 56 0.84 1.57 -8.57
CA GLN A 56 0.93 2.67 -7.61
C GLN A 56 -0.09 3.73 -7.96
N TYR A 57 -0.53 4.43 -6.94
CA TYR A 57 -1.36 5.61 -7.09
C TYR A 57 -0.60 6.71 -7.84
N SER A 58 -1.19 7.30 -8.88
CA SER A 58 -0.53 8.26 -9.76
C SER A 58 -0.34 9.64 -9.14
N ASP A 59 -1.24 10.00 -8.23
CA ASP A 59 -1.25 11.32 -7.62
C ASP A 59 -0.37 11.29 -6.37
N LEU A 60 0.90 11.63 -6.60
CA LEU A 60 1.92 11.72 -5.57
C LEU A 60 1.70 12.91 -4.62
N GLY A 61 0.79 13.83 -4.96
CA GLY A 61 0.42 14.99 -4.14
C GLY A 61 -0.85 14.77 -3.31
N ALA A 62 -1.48 13.60 -3.39
CA ALA A 62 -2.67 13.30 -2.60
C ALA A 62 -2.32 13.22 -1.11
N ASP A 63 -3.15 13.86 -0.28
CA ASP A 63 -2.99 13.81 1.17
C ASP A 63 -3.04 12.35 1.66
N PRO A 64 -2.04 11.89 2.43
CA PRO A 64 -2.03 10.53 2.95
C PRO A 64 -3.19 10.37 3.93
N LYS A 65 -4.19 9.57 3.53
CA LYS A 65 -5.34 9.24 4.38
C LYS A 65 -5.12 7.89 5.08
N PRO A 66 -5.47 7.79 6.37
CA PRO A 66 -5.36 6.52 7.08
C PRO A 66 -6.30 5.46 6.48
N PRO A 67 -5.86 4.19 6.39
CA PRO A 67 -6.68 3.10 5.86
C PRO A 67 -7.86 2.78 6.78
N SER A 68 -8.85 2.06 6.26
CA SER A 68 -9.90 1.48 7.10
C SER A 68 -9.36 0.33 7.96
N PRO A 69 -9.97 0.05 9.13
CA PRO A 69 -9.58 -1.11 9.95
C PRO A 69 -9.66 -2.44 9.18
N HIS A 70 -10.65 -2.58 8.30
CA HIS A 70 -10.84 -3.75 7.43
C HIS A 70 -9.66 -3.94 6.47
N TYR A 71 -9.25 -2.87 5.78
CA TYR A 71 -8.15 -2.93 4.82
C TYR A 71 -6.81 -3.16 5.52
N LYS A 72 -6.57 -2.47 6.64
CA LYS A 72 -5.38 -2.68 7.49
C LYS A 72 -5.26 -4.13 7.93
N LEU A 73 -6.36 -4.73 8.40
CA LEU A 73 -6.37 -6.12 8.86
C LEU A 73 -5.96 -7.10 7.75
N VAL A 74 -6.52 -6.95 6.54
CA VAL A 74 -6.19 -7.82 5.41
C VAL A 74 -4.71 -7.74 5.05
N ILE A 75 -4.13 -6.53 5.03
CA ILE A 75 -2.71 -6.35 4.73
C ILE A 75 -1.83 -7.01 5.79
N VAL A 76 -2.11 -6.77 7.07
CA VAL A 76 -1.31 -7.29 8.17
C VAL A 76 -1.38 -8.82 8.23
N GLU A 77 -2.58 -9.40 8.13
CA GLU A 77 -2.74 -10.85 8.17
C GLU A 77 -2.15 -11.53 6.93
N GLY A 78 -2.30 -10.93 5.74
CA GLY A 78 -1.63 -11.42 4.53
C GLY A 78 -0.11 -11.39 4.64
N ALA A 79 0.46 -10.35 5.25
CA ALA A 79 1.90 -10.25 5.51
C ALA A 79 2.40 -11.33 6.49
N LYS A 80 1.62 -11.64 7.53
CA LYS A 80 1.90 -12.72 8.49
C LYS A 80 1.81 -14.09 7.83
N GLU A 81 0.76 -14.34 7.05
CA GLU A 81 0.54 -15.59 6.33
C GLU A 81 1.71 -15.91 5.39
N HIS A 82 2.20 -14.91 4.65
CA HIS A 82 3.31 -15.05 3.71
C HIS A 82 4.70 -14.89 4.37
N LYS A 83 4.75 -14.76 5.69
CA LYS A 83 6.00 -14.70 6.47
C LYS A 83 6.94 -13.59 6.01
N LEU A 84 6.39 -12.40 5.75
CA LEU A 84 7.20 -11.21 5.49
C LEU A 84 8.09 -10.89 6.71
N PRO A 85 9.18 -10.11 6.54
CA PRO A 85 10.08 -9.76 7.63
C PRO A 85 9.35 -9.16 8.84
N ALA A 86 9.73 -9.57 10.05
CA ALA A 86 9.05 -9.17 11.28
C ALA A 86 9.04 -7.63 11.47
N GLU A 87 10.14 -6.96 11.13
CA GLU A 87 10.23 -5.50 11.16
C GLU A 87 9.20 -4.83 10.23
N TYR A 88 8.98 -5.40 9.05
CA TYR A 88 7.99 -4.89 8.11
C TYR A 88 6.56 -5.08 8.63
N ILE A 89 6.26 -6.23 9.23
CA ILE A 89 4.96 -6.48 9.86
C ILE A 89 4.72 -5.49 11.01
N GLU A 90 5.72 -5.23 11.84
CA GLU A 90 5.62 -4.26 12.94
C GLU A 90 5.33 -2.83 12.41
N GLN A 91 5.94 -2.44 11.29
CA GLN A 91 5.64 -1.17 10.63
C GLN A 91 4.19 -1.10 10.14
N LEU A 92 3.67 -2.18 9.54
CA LEU A 92 2.28 -2.26 9.09
C LEU A 92 1.29 -2.15 10.27
N GLU A 93 1.60 -2.79 11.40
CA GLU A 93 0.77 -2.75 12.60
C GLU A 93 0.71 -1.35 13.23
N LYS A 94 1.80 -0.58 13.14
CA LYS A 94 1.88 0.82 13.62
C LYS A 94 1.07 1.82 12.80
N ILE A 95 0.64 1.48 11.58
CA ILE A 95 -0.19 2.38 10.75
C ILE A 95 -1.50 2.67 11.47
N LYS A 96 -1.81 3.94 11.72
CA LYS A 96 -3.09 4.34 12.33
C LYS A 96 -4.22 4.18 11.32
N ASP A 97 -5.31 3.53 11.72
CA ASP A 97 -6.53 3.45 10.91
C ASP A 97 -7.46 4.66 11.13
N ASN A 98 -8.48 4.77 10.27
CA ASN A 98 -9.46 5.85 10.31
C ASN A 98 -10.67 5.57 11.22
N GLY A 99 -10.70 4.45 11.94
CA GLY A 99 -11.80 4.08 12.83
C GLY A 99 -13.14 3.74 12.15
N PHE A 100 -13.16 3.45 10.85
CA PHE A 100 -14.40 3.06 10.16
C PHE A 100 -15.03 1.81 10.78
N THR A 101 -16.31 1.93 11.19
CA THR A 101 -17.07 0.86 11.87
C THR A 101 -18.26 0.32 11.06
N GLY A 102 -18.38 0.69 9.78
CA GLY A 102 -19.42 0.14 8.90
C GLY A 102 -19.07 -1.26 8.40
N SER A 103 -20.03 -1.92 7.77
CA SER A 103 -19.81 -3.21 7.10
C SER A 103 -19.20 -3.03 5.72
N VAL A 104 -18.27 -3.91 5.35
CA VAL A 104 -17.72 -3.99 3.99
C VAL A 104 -18.41 -5.13 3.24
N GLY A 105 -18.87 -4.87 2.01
CA GLY A 105 -19.56 -5.84 1.14
C GLY A 105 -18.65 -6.92 0.53
N VAL A 106 -17.64 -7.36 1.27
CA VAL A 106 -16.67 -8.39 0.86
C VAL A 106 -16.82 -9.58 1.81
N ASN A 107 -17.10 -10.75 1.24
CA ASN A 107 -17.29 -11.98 2.00
C ASN A 107 -15.93 -12.67 2.21
N ILE A 108 -15.23 -12.25 3.26
CA ILE A 108 -13.99 -12.88 3.74
C ILE A 108 -14.19 -13.21 5.23
N PRO A 109 -13.99 -14.47 5.67
CA PRO A 109 -14.19 -14.86 7.06
C PRO A 109 -13.41 -14.01 8.07
N LEU A 110 -12.21 -13.57 7.69
CA LEU A 110 -11.36 -12.69 8.51
C LEU A 110 -12.03 -11.36 8.87
N LEU A 111 -12.91 -10.84 8.01
CA LEU A 111 -13.57 -9.54 8.19
C LEU A 111 -14.89 -9.63 8.95
N GLU A 112 -15.44 -10.83 9.18
CA GLU A 112 -16.72 -11.02 9.88
C GLU A 112 -16.70 -10.39 11.27
N LYS A 113 -15.56 -10.45 11.96
CA LYS A 113 -15.38 -9.84 13.29
C LYS A 113 -15.44 -8.31 13.30
N LEU A 114 -15.25 -7.66 12.15
CA LEU A 114 -15.25 -6.20 12.01
C LEU A 114 -16.56 -5.67 11.41
N ASN A 115 -17.27 -6.52 10.65
CA ASN A 115 -18.60 -6.19 10.18
C ASN A 115 -19.58 -6.22 11.37
N LYS A 116 -20.28 -5.12 11.60
CA LYS A 116 -21.41 -5.13 12.53
C LYS A 116 -22.44 -6.13 12.01
N SER A 117 -22.94 -7.01 12.88
CA SER A 117 -24.14 -7.79 12.57
C SER A 117 -25.24 -6.81 12.14
N PRO A 118 -26.03 -7.13 11.10
CA PRO A 118 -27.22 -6.34 10.83
C PRO A 118 -28.05 -6.33 12.12
N GLU A 119 -28.29 -5.14 12.66
CA GLU A 119 -29.26 -4.96 13.75
C GLU A 119 -30.59 -5.55 13.24
N LEU A 120 -31.02 -6.65 13.87
CA LEU A 120 -32.33 -7.28 13.66
C LEU A 120 -33.41 -6.51 14.43
#